data_AF-A0A7W3V0W9-F1
#
_entry.id   AF-A0A7W3V0W9-F1
#
_cell.length_a   1.000
_cell.length_b   1.000
_cell.length_c   1.000
_cell.angle_alpha   90.00
_cell.angle_beta   90.00
_cell.angle_gamma   90.00
#
_symmetry.space_group_name_H-M   'P 1'
#
loop_
_entity.id
_entity.type
_entity.pdbx_description
1 polymer ?
#
loop_
_entity_poly.entity_id
_entity_poly.type
_entity_poly.pdbx_seq_one_letter_code
_entity_poly.pdbx_strand_id
1 'polypeptide(L)'
;MLATAVAAIAATYLLASLIALAPRKAGYSHIKHSISEMGEIGAPHQRFVAFGLFLPIGLAMLLVAYLVRPDSSTASNLALSIAIGYIGATAFPCDPASPLFSTTRQALHNIAGAIQYIGGGIALTTLAGRFGEPFETAGFIVLVTAIALCFSSPVRGIIQRIAETCLFGGLALAVWQIGAAV
;
A
#
# COMPACT_ATOMS: atom_id res chain seq x y z
N MET A 1 -13.72 14.82 -7.44
CA MET A 1 -14.28 14.90 -6.06
C MET A 1 -14.51 13.53 -5.41
N LEU A 2 -15.31 12.62 -6.00
CA LEU A 2 -15.56 11.30 -5.39
C LEU A 2 -14.27 10.45 -5.22
N ALA A 3 -13.44 10.34 -6.25
CA ALA A 3 -12.17 9.59 -6.17
C ALA A 3 -11.25 10.12 -5.05
N THR A 4 -11.17 11.44 -4.89
CA THR A 4 -10.43 12.09 -3.80
C THR A 4 -10.96 11.71 -2.42
N ALA A 5 -12.29 11.76 -2.24
CA ALA A 5 -12.92 11.38 -0.98
C ALA A 5 -12.66 9.90 -0.65
N VAL A 6 -12.81 8.99 -1.62
CA VAL A 6 -12.53 7.55 -1.42
C VAL A 6 -11.06 7.32 -1.08
N ALA A 7 -10.12 7.99 -1.76
CA ALA A 7 -8.70 7.89 -1.46
C ALA A 7 -8.35 8.37 -0.04
N ALA A 8 -8.89 9.52 0.36
CA ALA A 8 -8.68 10.08 1.70
C ALA A 8 -9.31 9.21 2.81
N ILE A 9 -10.51 8.67 2.57
CA ILE A 9 -11.17 7.74 3.49
C ILE A 9 -10.33 6.47 3.64
N ALA A 10 -9.83 5.89 2.54
CA ALA A 10 -9.00 4.69 2.60
C ALA A 10 -7.69 4.93 3.37
N ALA A 11 -7.01 6.05 3.16
CA ALA A 11 -5.79 6.41 3.89
C ALA A 11 -6.06 6.60 5.40
N THR A 12 -7.16 7.30 5.73
CA THR A 12 -7.57 7.51 7.12
C THR A 12 -7.97 6.19 7.79
N TYR A 13 -8.70 5.34 7.06
CA TYR A 13 -9.11 4.02 7.52
C TYR A 13 -7.91 3.11 7.78
N LEU A 14 -6.90 3.13 6.90
CA LEU A 14 -5.64 2.42 7.12
C LEU A 14 -4.99 2.88 8.41
N LEU A 15 -4.78 4.20 8.59
CA LEU A 15 -4.16 4.75 9.79
C LEU A 15 -4.92 4.36 11.07
N ALA A 16 -6.24 4.55 11.07
CA ALA A 16 -7.09 4.20 12.21
C ALA A 16 -7.02 2.70 12.53
N SER A 17 -7.03 1.85 11.50
CA SER A 17 -6.94 0.41 11.66
C SER A 17 -5.58 -0.02 12.19
N LEU A 18 -4.47 0.60 11.75
CA LEU A 18 -3.14 0.32 12.28
C LEU A 18 -3.07 0.60 13.78
N ILE A 19 -3.64 1.72 14.24
CA ILE A 19 -3.70 2.08 15.66
C ILE A 19 -4.58 1.09 16.43
N ALA A 20 -5.75 0.73 15.89
CA ALA A 20 -6.72 -0.13 16.56
C ALA A 20 -6.29 -1.61 16.62
N LEU A 21 -5.57 -2.10 15.61
CA LEU A 21 -5.22 -3.51 15.47
C LEU A 21 -3.84 -3.87 16.01
N ALA A 22 -2.89 -2.94 16.05
CA ALA A 22 -1.57 -3.21 16.59
C ALA A 22 -1.57 -3.81 18.01
N PRO A 23 -2.37 -3.33 18.98
CA PRO A 23 -2.43 -3.92 20.32
C PRO A 23 -2.99 -5.34 20.35
N ARG A 24 -3.72 -5.76 19.29
CA ARG A 24 -4.36 -7.07 19.22
C ARG A 24 -3.42 -8.19 18.76
N LYS A 25 -2.21 -7.86 18.28
CA LYS A 25 -1.16 -8.83 18.01
C LYS A 25 -0.05 -8.66 19.04
N ALA A 26 0.07 -9.62 19.97
CA ALA A 26 1.11 -9.61 20.99
C ALA A 26 2.51 -9.50 20.34
N GLY A 27 3.35 -8.62 20.90
CA GLY A 27 4.71 -8.36 20.37
C GLY A 27 4.76 -7.54 19.09
N TYR A 28 3.63 -7.13 18.51
CA TYR A 28 3.63 -6.26 17.34
C TYR A 28 4.26 -4.90 17.65
N SER A 29 4.94 -4.34 16.65
CA SER A 29 5.65 -3.07 16.75
C SER A 29 5.60 -2.41 15.40
N HIS A 30 5.10 -1.17 15.34
CA HIS A 30 5.08 -0.37 14.11
C HIS A 30 6.49 -0.09 13.55
N ILE A 31 7.52 -0.21 14.41
CA ILE A 31 8.91 -0.02 14.01
C ILE A 31 9.46 -1.29 13.35
N LYS A 32 9.27 -2.43 14.01
CA LYS A 32 9.91 -3.69 13.61
C LYS A 32 9.12 -4.44 12.53
N HIS A 33 7.81 -4.49 12.68
CA HIS A 33 6.95 -5.34 11.88
C HIS A 33 6.24 -4.54 10.80
N SER A 34 6.17 -5.11 9.60
CA SER A 34 5.34 -4.63 8.51
C SER A 34 3.85 -4.66 8.85
N ILE A 35 3.05 -3.98 8.05
CA ILE A 35 1.59 -3.98 8.10
C ILE A 35 1.08 -5.38 7.77
N SER A 36 1.65 -6.07 6.77
CA SER A 36 1.19 -7.42 6.39
C SER A 36 1.39 -8.44 7.52
N GLU A 37 2.47 -8.31 8.30
CA GLU A 37 2.71 -9.16 9.45
C GLU A 37 1.62 -9.06 10.53
N MET A 38 0.81 -8.00 10.56
CA MET A 38 -0.33 -7.90 11.48
C MET A 38 -1.36 -9.03 11.30
N GLY A 39 -1.50 -9.50 10.05
CA GLY A 39 -2.39 -10.58 9.65
C GLY A 39 -1.64 -11.78 9.07
N GLU A 40 -0.40 -12.02 9.51
CA GLU A 40 0.38 -13.18 9.07
C GLU A 40 -0.28 -14.51 9.46
N ILE A 41 0.19 -15.57 8.83
CA ILE A 41 -0.28 -16.92 9.08
C ILE A 41 -0.09 -17.30 10.56
N GLY A 42 -1.17 -17.72 11.20
CA GLY A 42 -1.19 -18.10 12.61
C GLY A 42 -1.40 -16.91 13.57
N ALA A 43 -1.53 -15.68 13.08
CA ALA A 43 -1.87 -14.54 13.94
C ALA A 43 -3.29 -14.69 14.53
N PRO A 44 -3.52 -14.25 15.79
CA PRO A 44 -4.81 -14.41 16.48
C PRO A 44 -6.03 -13.86 15.72
N HIS A 45 -5.82 -12.79 14.93
CA HIS A 45 -6.87 -12.12 14.16
C HIS A 45 -6.62 -12.15 12.65
N GLN A 46 -5.88 -13.15 12.15
CA GLN A 46 -5.49 -13.27 10.74
C GLN A 46 -6.65 -12.97 9.76
N ARG A 47 -7.79 -13.64 9.92
CA ARG A 47 -8.97 -13.45 9.04
C ARG A 47 -9.56 -12.04 9.17
N PHE A 48 -9.62 -11.50 10.38
CA PHE A 48 -10.15 -10.15 10.59
C PHE A 48 -9.23 -9.10 9.95
N VAL A 49 -7.91 -9.26 10.02
CA VAL A 49 -6.98 -8.36 9.34
C VAL A 49 -7.09 -8.51 7.82
N ALA A 50 -7.22 -9.73 7.29
CA ALA A 50 -7.41 -9.94 5.86
C ALA A 50 -8.70 -9.26 5.34
N PHE A 51 -9.85 -9.59 5.92
CA PHE A 51 -11.15 -9.13 5.41
C PHE A 51 -11.60 -7.77 5.96
N GLY A 52 -11.09 -7.36 7.11
CA GLY A 52 -11.45 -6.13 7.82
C GLY A 52 -10.35 -5.08 7.83
N LEU A 53 -9.22 -5.29 7.18
CA LEU A 53 -8.23 -4.24 6.89
C LEU A 53 -7.81 -4.28 5.42
N PHE A 54 -7.28 -5.41 4.95
CA PHE A 54 -6.69 -5.46 3.62
C PHE A 54 -7.71 -5.39 2.49
N LEU A 55 -8.77 -6.18 2.57
CA LEU A 55 -9.79 -6.23 1.51
C LEU A 55 -10.51 -4.88 1.32
N PRO A 56 -10.99 -4.18 2.38
CA PRO A 56 -11.68 -2.91 2.20
C PRO A 56 -10.80 -1.84 1.55
N ILE A 57 -9.52 -1.78 1.91
CA ILE A 57 -8.57 -0.86 1.27
C ILE A 57 -8.35 -1.24 -0.19
N GLY A 58 -8.13 -2.52 -0.47
CA GLY A 58 -7.95 -3.02 -1.84
C GLY A 58 -9.12 -2.68 -2.75
N LEU A 59 -10.35 -2.89 -2.27
CA LEU A 59 -11.58 -2.56 -3.00
C LEU A 59 -11.76 -1.03 -3.18
N ALA A 60 -11.44 -0.24 -2.16
CA ALA A 60 -11.49 1.22 -2.26
C ALA A 60 -10.49 1.74 -3.30
N MET A 61 -9.27 1.19 -3.35
CA MET A 61 -8.27 1.57 -4.36
C MET A 61 -8.65 1.10 -5.76
N LEU A 62 -9.29 -0.06 -5.89
CA LEU A 62 -9.83 -0.52 -7.18
C LEU A 62 -10.94 0.43 -7.68
N LEU A 63 -11.80 0.91 -6.78
CA LEU A 63 -12.81 1.92 -7.11
C LEU A 63 -12.15 3.24 -7.53
N VAL A 64 -11.13 3.71 -6.80
CA VAL A 64 -10.38 4.92 -7.19
C VAL A 64 -9.76 4.75 -8.59
N ALA A 65 -9.15 3.60 -8.87
CA ALA A 65 -8.58 3.30 -10.18
C ALA A 65 -9.64 3.40 -11.28
N TYR A 66 -10.81 2.78 -11.08
CA TYR A 66 -11.93 2.87 -12.02
C TYR A 66 -12.40 4.32 -12.25
N LEU A 67 -12.57 5.08 -11.17
CA LEU A 67 -13.09 6.45 -11.23
C LEU A 67 -12.13 7.45 -11.91
N VAL A 68 -10.82 7.33 -11.69
CA VAL A 68 -9.84 8.28 -12.25
C VAL A 68 -9.36 7.90 -13.66
N ARG A 69 -9.60 6.66 -14.10
CA ARG A 69 -9.15 6.16 -15.41
C ARG A 69 -9.47 7.07 -16.60
N PRO A 70 -10.65 7.71 -16.70
CA PRO A 70 -10.95 8.62 -17.80
C PRO A 70 -10.05 9.85 -17.85
N ASP A 71 -9.59 10.34 -16.70
CA ASP A 71 -8.87 11.61 -16.57
C ASP A 71 -7.34 11.43 -16.47
N SER A 72 -6.88 10.27 -15.98
CA SER A 72 -5.47 9.93 -15.89
C SER A 72 -5.26 8.41 -15.79
N SER A 73 -4.71 7.82 -16.86
CA SER A 73 -4.25 6.43 -16.85
C SER A 73 -3.14 6.19 -15.83
N THR A 74 -2.23 7.15 -15.64
CA THR A 74 -1.14 7.04 -14.66
C THR A 74 -1.64 7.02 -13.22
N ALA A 75 -2.56 7.92 -12.85
CA ALA A 75 -3.16 7.91 -11.51
C ALA A 75 -4.01 6.64 -11.28
N SER A 76 -4.69 6.17 -12.33
CA SER A 76 -5.40 4.88 -12.30
C SER A 76 -4.44 3.71 -12.06
N ASN A 77 -3.28 3.70 -12.71
CA ASN A 77 -2.27 2.66 -12.53
C ASN A 77 -1.68 2.69 -11.12
N LEU A 78 -1.43 3.88 -10.55
CA LEU A 78 -1.01 4.02 -9.16
C LEU A 78 -2.03 3.40 -8.20
N ALA A 79 -3.32 3.77 -8.34
CA ALA A 79 -4.39 3.21 -7.51
C ALA A 79 -4.52 1.68 -7.70
N LEU A 80 -4.40 1.19 -8.93
CA LEU A 80 -4.46 -0.24 -9.23
C LEU A 80 -3.28 -1.01 -8.62
N SER A 81 -2.08 -0.46 -8.65
CA SER A 81 -0.91 -1.03 -7.97
C SER A 81 -1.16 -1.20 -6.47
N ILE A 82 -1.70 -0.17 -5.80
CA ILE A 82 -2.06 -0.27 -4.38
C ILE A 82 -3.17 -1.31 -4.17
N ALA A 83 -4.20 -1.32 -5.03
CA ALA A 83 -5.27 -2.30 -4.95
C ALA A 83 -4.76 -3.74 -5.03
N ILE A 84 -3.84 -4.04 -5.96
CA ILE A 84 -3.24 -5.37 -6.13
C ILE A 84 -2.48 -5.79 -4.88
N GLY A 85 -1.69 -4.90 -4.28
CA GLY A 85 -0.96 -5.21 -3.05
C GLY A 85 -1.88 -5.58 -1.88
N TYR A 86 -2.92 -4.78 -1.64
CA TYR A 86 -3.87 -5.01 -0.55
C TYR A 86 -4.80 -6.22 -0.80
N ILE A 87 -5.30 -6.41 -2.02
CA ILE A 87 -6.07 -7.62 -2.38
C ILE A 87 -5.17 -8.86 -2.30
N GLY A 88 -3.92 -8.75 -2.75
CA GLY A 88 -2.92 -9.82 -2.64
C GLY A 88 -2.64 -10.19 -1.19
N ALA A 89 -2.49 -9.21 -0.29
CA ALA A 89 -2.32 -9.47 1.15
C ALA A 89 -3.55 -10.11 1.80
N THR A 90 -4.75 -9.87 1.24
CA THR A 90 -5.99 -10.55 1.64
C THR A 90 -5.98 -12.02 1.22
N ALA A 91 -5.70 -12.28 -0.05
CA ALA A 91 -5.77 -13.62 -0.64
C ALA A 91 -4.58 -14.51 -0.21
N PHE A 92 -3.42 -13.88 -0.02
CA PHE A 92 -2.16 -14.53 0.30
C PHE A 92 -1.56 -13.88 1.56
N PRO A 93 -2.06 -14.22 2.77
CA PRO A 93 -1.42 -13.77 4.01
C PRO A 93 0.05 -14.20 4.05
N CYS A 94 0.92 -13.30 4.52
CA CYS A 94 2.36 -13.60 4.60
C CYS A 94 2.64 -14.70 5.64
N ASP A 95 3.75 -15.39 5.44
CA ASP A 95 4.32 -16.28 6.45
C ASP A 95 4.88 -15.45 7.62
N PRO A 96 5.06 -16.04 8.81
CA PRO A 96 5.62 -15.33 9.95
C PRO A 96 6.95 -14.63 9.62
N ALA A 97 7.07 -13.36 10.04
CA ALA A 97 8.18 -12.46 9.72
C ALA A 97 8.30 -12.04 8.23
N SER A 98 7.34 -12.44 7.39
CA SER A 98 7.23 -12.12 5.96
C SER A 98 8.55 -12.25 5.18
N PRO A 99 9.21 -13.42 5.16
CA PRO A 99 10.49 -13.63 4.49
C PRO A 99 10.39 -13.42 2.97
N LEU A 100 11.53 -13.14 2.33
CA LEU A 100 11.60 -13.01 0.88
C LEU A 100 11.35 -14.34 0.15
N PHE A 101 11.85 -15.45 0.72
CA PHE A 101 11.70 -16.80 0.20
C PHE A 101 11.17 -17.73 1.30
N SER A 102 10.04 -18.39 1.02
CA SER A 102 9.41 -19.38 1.92
C SER A 102 8.39 -20.19 1.11
N THR A 103 7.09 -20.09 1.42
CA THR A 103 6.03 -20.84 0.75
C THR A 103 5.60 -20.18 -0.58
N THR A 104 4.89 -20.93 -1.42
CA THR A 104 4.25 -20.38 -2.64
C THR A 104 3.29 -19.23 -2.31
N ARG A 105 2.57 -19.30 -1.18
CA ARG A 105 1.72 -18.21 -0.71
C ARG A 105 2.54 -16.95 -0.40
N GLN A 106 3.68 -17.10 0.29
CA GLN A 106 4.60 -15.98 0.52
C GLN A 106 5.15 -15.41 -0.78
N ALA A 107 5.45 -16.26 -1.77
CA ALA A 107 5.88 -15.80 -3.09
C ALA A 107 4.78 -14.94 -3.76
N LEU A 108 3.53 -15.39 -3.74
CA LEU A 108 2.38 -14.62 -4.26
C LEU A 108 2.16 -13.31 -3.49
N HIS A 109 2.31 -13.33 -2.16
CA HIS A 109 2.29 -12.12 -1.33
C HIS A 109 3.37 -11.12 -1.75
N ASN A 110 4.61 -11.60 -1.92
CA ASN A 110 5.74 -10.77 -2.33
C ASN A 110 5.57 -10.24 -3.75
N ILE A 111 4.99 -11.00 -4.68
CA ILE A 111 4.65 -10.53 -6.03
C ILE A 111 3.61 -9.42 -5.97
N ALA A 112 2.54 -9.59 -5.18
CA ALA A 112 1.54 -8.54 -5.00
C ALA A 112 2.14 -7.26 -4.39
N GLY A 113 2.99 -7.41 -3.37
CA GLY A 113 3.76 -6.30 -2.79
C GLY A 113 4.69 -5.64 -3.81
N ALA A 114 5.39 -6.42 -4.64
CA ALA A 114 6.26 -5.90 -5.69
C ALA A 114 5.47 -5.09 -6.72
N ILE A 115 4.29 -5.55 -7.15
CA ILE A 115 3.41 -4.80 -8.05
C ILE A 115 2.96 -3.48 -7.41
N GLN A 116 2.64 -3.50 -6.11
CA GLN A 116 2.30 -2.29 -5.37
C GLN A 116 3.45 -1.29 -5.34
N TYR A 117 4.62 -1.69 -4.82
CA TYR A 117 5.72 -0.73 -4.60
C TYR A 117 6.45 -0.37 -5.89
N ILE A 118 6.79 -1.34 -6.75
CA ILE A 118 7.50 -1.05 -8.00
C ILE A 118 6.56 -0.32 -8.97
N GLY A 119 5.35 -0.84 -9.17
CA GLY A 119 4.36 -0.22 -10.05
C GLY A 119 3.92 1.16 -9.54
N GLY A 120 3.67 1.28 -8.23
CA GLY A 120 3.30 2.54 -7.61
C GLY A 120 4.43 3.58 -7.63
N GLY A 121 5.67 3.16 -7.40
CA GLY A 121 6.86 4.01 -7.52
C GLY A 121 7.04 4.55 -8.94
N ILE A 122 6.94 3.68 -9.96
CA ILE A 122 7.00 4.09 -11.38
C ILE A 122 5.85 5.04 -11.72
N ALA A 123 4.62 4.76 -11.26
CA ALA A 123 3.47 5.62 -11.52
C ALA A 123 3.63 7.00 -10.87
N LEU A 124 4.15 7.08 -9.64
CA LEU A 124 4.49 8.35 -8.98
C LEU A 124 5.55 9.13 -9.77
N THR A 125 6.66 8.50 -10.15
CA THR A 125 7.69 9.16 -10.98
C THR A 125 7.12 9.66 -12.30
N THR A 126 6.21 8.90 -12.92
CA THR A 126 5.54 9.31 -14.17
C THR A 126 4.61 10.52 -13.96
N LEU A 127 3.93 10.60 -12.81
CA LEU A 127 3.08 11.74 -12.46
C LEU A 127 3.87 13.04 -12.28
N ALA A 128 5.16 12.97 -11.99
CA ALA A 128 6.02 14.15 -11.87
C ALA A 128 6.07 14.99 -13.15
N GLY A 129 5.93 14.37 -14.33
CA GLY A 129 5.85 15.10 -15.59
C GLY A 129 4.65 16.06 -15.69
N ARG A 130 3.60 15.83 -14.89
CA ARG A 130 2.41 16.70 -14.80
C ARG A 130 2.39 17.56 -13.55
N PHE A 131 2.84 17.02 -12.42
CA PHE A 131 2.62 17.62 -11.10
C PHE A 131 3.92 18.04 -10.38
N GLY A 132 5.08 17.85 -11.02
CA GLY A 132 6.36 18.34 -10.55
C GLY A 132 7.13 17.40 -9.60
N GLU A 133 8.25 17.91 -9.14
CA GLU A 133 9.29 17.20 -8.38
C GLU A 133 8.79 16.39 -7.15
N PRO A 134 7.81 16.84 -6.35
CA PRO A 134 7.36 16.06 -5.18
C PRO A 134 6.92 14.62 -5.51
N PHE A 135 6.35 14.41 -6.70
CA PHE A 135 5.95 13.09 -7.18
C PHE A 135 7.15 12.23 -7.59
N GLU A 136 8.19 12.85 -8.15
CA GLU A 136 9.44 12.17 -8.49
C GLU A 136 10.16 11.71 -7.22
N THR A 137 10.27 12.61 -6.23
CA THR A 137 10.85 12.28 -4.91
C THR A 137 10.07 11.15 -4.25
N ALA A 138 8.74 11.22 -4.24
CA ALA A 138 7.89 10.16 -3.68
C ALA A 138 8.07 8.83 -4.41
N GLY A 139 8.11 8.84 -5.75
CA GLY A 139 8.35 7.65 -6.56
C GLY A 139 9.70 7.02 -6.28
N PHE A 140 10.76 7.83 -6.24
CA PHE A 140 12.12 7.38 -5.89
C PHE A 140 12.18 6.76 -4.49
N ILE A 141 11.58 7.42 -3.49
CA ILE A 141 11.50 6.89 -2.12
C ILE A 141 10.83 5.51 -2.12
N VAL A 142 9.68 5.37 -2.79
CA VAL A 142 8.98 4.09 -2.86
C VAL A 142 9.85 3.00 -3.49
N LEU A 143 10.54 3.30 -4.61
CA LEU A 143 11.41 2.33 -5.28
C LEU A 143 12.59 1.90 -4.39
N VAL A 144 13.23 2.85 -3.70
CA VAL A 144 14.31 2.55 -2.74
C VAL A 144 13.79 1.70 -1.58
N THR A 145 12.62 2.03 -1.04
CA THR A 145 12.02 1.25 0.06
C THR A 145 11.64 -0.16 -0.41
N ALA A 146 11.21 -0.35 -1.65
CA ALA A 146 10.92 -1.67 -2.21
C ALA A 146 12.16 -2.58 -2.18
N ILE A 147 13.32 -2.04 -2.57
CA ILE A 147 14.61 -2.74 -2.48
C ILE A 147 14.97 -3.01 -1.02
N ALA A 148 14.81 -2.01 -0.13
CA ALA A 148 15.14 -2.16 1.28
C ALA A 148 14.29 -3.24 1.98
N LEU A 149 13.02 -3.40 1.60
CA LEU A 149 12.11 -4.42 2.14
C LEU A 149 12.50 -5.86 1.76
N CYS A 150 13.38 -6.06 0.78
CA CYS A 150 13.91 -7.38 0.43
C CYS A 150 14.89 -7.92 1.49
N PHE A 151 15.39 -7.06 2.38
CA PHE A 151 16.37 -7.42 3.39
C PHE A 151 15.75 -7.44 4.79
N SER A 152 16.28 -8.31 5.65
CA SER A 152 15.91 -8.31 7.07
C SER A 152 16.38 -7.00 7.72
N SER A 153 15.48 -6.32 8.43
CA SER A 153 15.77 -5.03 9.05
C SER A 153 14.98 -4.86 10.35
N PRO A 154 15.61 -4.37 11.45
CA PRO A 154 14.92 -4.08 12.70
C PRO A 154 13.95 -2.90 12.58
N VAL A 155 14.01 -2.15 11.49
CA VAL A 155 13.14 -1.00 11.20
C VAL A 155 12.30 -1.21 9.93
N ARG A 156 12.11 -2.46 9.51
CA ARG A 156 11.28 -2.83 8.34
C ARG A 156 9.91 -2.17 8.38
N GLY A 157 9.34 -2.07 9.59
CA GLY A 157 8.07 -1.41 9.78
C GLY A 157 8.09 0.05 9.35
N ILE A 158 9.09 0.84 9.78
CA ILE A 158 9.25 2.25 9.39
C ILE A 158 9.42 2.38 7.87
N ILE A 159 10.30 1.56 7.29
CA ILE A 159 10.57 1.56 5.84
C ILE A 159 9.26 1.42 5.05
N GLN A 160 8.41 0.47 5.46
CA GLN A 160 7.11 0.32 4.82
C GLN A 160 6.18 1.52 5.03
N ARG A 161 6.15 2.13 6.22
CA ARG A 161 5.23 3.28 6.46
C ARG A 161 5.61 4.47 5.61
N ILE A 162 6.89 4.68 5.38
CA ILE A 162 7.39 5.70 4.45
C ILE A 162 6.84 5.42 3.05
N ALA A 163 6.97 4.18 2.56
CA ALA A 163 6.45 3.77 1.26
C ALA A 163 4.93 3.98 1.14
N GLU A 164 4.16 3.50 2.12
CA GLU A 164 2.69 3.63 2.17
C GLU A 164 2.26 5.10 2.23
N THR A 165 2.98 5.95 2.97
CA THR A 165 2.70 7.39 3.02
C THR A 165 2.91 8.05 1.67
N CYS A 166 4.00 7.71 0.97
CA CYS A 166 4.25 8.21 -0.38
C CYS A 166 3.18 7.72 -1.38
N LEU A 167 2.79 6.45 -1.32
CA LEU A 167 1.78 5.87 -2.21
C LEU A 167 0.39 6.49 -1.99
N PHE A 168 -0.13 6.45 -0.76
CA PHE A 168 -1.47 6.97 -0.46
C PHE A 168 -1.52 8.50 -0.52
N GLY A 169 -0.50 9.19 0.00
CA GLY A 169 -0.40 10.64 -0.04
C GLY A 169 -0.26 11.17 -1.46
N GLY A 170 0.65 10.56 -2.25
CA GLY A 170 0.83 10.90 -3.66
C GLY A 170 -0.42 10.63 -4.49
N LEU A 171 -1.09 9.49 -4.28
CA LEU A 171 -2.36 9.21 -4.95
C LEU A 171 -3.42 10.25 -4.60
N ALA A 172 -3.65 10.50 -3.31
CA ALA A 172 -4.66 11.47 -2.84
C ALA A 172 -4.41 12.88 -3.41
N LEU A 173 -3.15 13.31 -3.42
CA LEU A 173 -2.74 14.59 -4.01
C LEU A 173 -2.99 14.62 -5.52
N ALA A 174 -2.62 13.56 -6.25
CA ALA A 174 -2.85 13.47 -7.69
C ALA A 174 -4.33 13.50 -8.04
N VAL A 175 -5.17 12.66 -7.41
CA VAL A 175 -6.61 12.65 -7.69
C VAL A 175 -7.31 13.94 -7.29
N TRP A 176 -6.81 14.64 -6.27
CA TRP A 176 -7.29 15.98 -5.92
C TRP A 176 -6.95 17.00 -7.00
N GLN A 177 -5.68 17.07 -7.43
CA GLN A 177 -5.25 18.02 -8.48
C GLN A 177 -5.93 17.75 -9.82
N ILE A 178 -6.13 16.48 -10.20
CA ILE A 178 -6.90 16.11 -11.39
C ILE A 178 -8.34 16.59 -11.27
N GLY A 179 -9.00 16.29 -10.14
CA GLY A 179 -10.40 16.65 -9.94
C GLY A 179 -10.65 18.15 -9.72
N ALA A 180 -9.61 18.94 -9.45
CA ALA A 180 -9.69 20.40 -9.37
C ALA A 180 -9.48 21.08 -10.74
N ALA A 181 -8.97 20.34 -11.73
CA ALA A 181 -8.72 20.83 -13.09
C ALA A 181 -9.86 20.53 -14.08
N VAL A 182 -10.89 19.81 -13.64
CA VAL A 182 -12.13 19.48 -14.36
C VAL A 182 -13.27 20.27 -13.76
#